data_AF-A0A7L4HQH2-F1
#
_entry.id   AF-A0A7L4HQH2-F1
#
_cell.length_a   1.000
_cell.length_b   1.000
_cell.length_c   1.000
_cell.angle_alpha   90.00
_cell.angle_beta   90.00
_cell.angle_gamma   90.00
#
_symmetry.space_group_name_H-M   'P 1'
#
loop_
_entity.id
_entity.type
_entity.pdbx_description
1 polymer ?
#
loop_
_entity_poly.entity_id
_entity_poly.type
_entity_poly.pdbx_seq_one_letter_code
_entity_poly.pdbx_strand_id
1 'polypeptide(L)'
;RETWSKKIDFLLSVIGYAVDLGNVWRFPYICYQNGGGAFLIPYIIMAIFGGIPLFYMELALGQYHRNGCISIWRKICPIFKGIGFAICIIDLYVASYYNTIMAWAFYYLVSSFTAQLPWTSCTNAWNTGNCTNYFSKDNVSWSLHSISPAEEFYTRQVLQVHRSNGLDDLGGISWQLTLCLLLIFTTVYFSIWKGVKTSGKVVWVTATFPYIILFILLVRGATLPGAWRGVLYYLKPDWQKLLATEVWVDAAAQIFFSLGPGFGVLLAYASYNKFHNNCYQDALVTSTVNCVTSFVSGFVIF
;
A
#
# COMPACT_ATOMS: atom_id res chain seq x y z
N ARG A 1 21.99 22.40 4.31
CA ARG A 1 20.77 21.57 4.09
C ARG A 1 20.10 21.40 5.44
N GLU A 2 18.78 21.60 5.52
CA GLU A 2 18.03 21.35 6.77
C GLU A 2 18.26 19.91 7.26
N THR A 3 18.02 19.66 8.55
CA THR A 3 18.08 18.32 9.12
C THR A 3 16.78 17.95 9.80
N TRP A 4 16.49 16.66 9.87
CA TRP A 4 15.40 16.15 10.71
C TRP A 4 15.57 16.63 12.16
N SER A 5 14.44 17.00 12.79
CA SER A 5 14.45 17.53 14.16
C SER A 5 14.73 16.43 15.19
N LYS A 6 14.12 15.26 15.03
CA LYS A 6 14.34 14.07 15.88
C LYS A 6 14.63 12.84 15.03
N LYS A 7 15.40 11.89 15.58
CA LYS A 7 15.69 10.60 14.93
C LYS A 7 14.40 9.82 14.62
N ILE A 8 13.45 9.83 15.55
CA ILE A 8 12.17 9.15 15.40
C ILE A 8 11.29 9.75 14.31
N ASP A 9 11.39 11.07 14.05
CA ASP A 9 10.66 11.71 12.95
C ASP A 9 11.10 11.08 11.61
N PHE A 10 12.41 10.91 11.41
CA PHE A 10 12.97 10.21 10.25
C PHE A 10 12.55 8.73 10.20
N LEU A 11 12.70 7.99 11.30
CA LEU A 11 12.37 6.57 11.33
C LEU A 11 10.88 6.31 10.99
N LEU A 12 9.97 7.10 11.56
CA LEU A 12 8.54 7.01 11.22
C LEU A 12 8.27 7.43 9.78
N SER A 13 9.01 8.39 9.21
CA SER A 13 8.85 8.77 7.80
C SER A 13 9.26 7.65 6.85
N VAL A 14 10.35 6.94 7.15
CA VAL A 14 10.78 5.80 6.34
C VAL A 14 9.83 4.61 6.52
N ILE A 15 9.37 4.33 7.75
CA ILE A 15 8.35 3.28 8.00
C ILE A 15 7.04 3.60 7.29
N GLY A 16 6.57 4.86 7.36
CA GLY A 16 5.34 5.30 6.69
C GLY A 16 5.44 5.31 5.16
N TYR A 17 6.65 5.35 4.60
CA TYR A 17 6.87 5.12 3.17
C TYR A 17 6.88 3.64 2.82
N ALA A 18 7.51 2.79 3.65
CA ALA A 18 7.60 1.35 3.40
C ALA A 18 6.26 0.63 3.59
N VAL A 19 5.39 1.13 4.47
CA VAL A 19 4.07 0.54 4.73
C VAL A 19 3.00 1.29 3.95
N ASP A 20 2.39 0.61 2.98
CA ASP A 20 1.35 1.11 2.12
C ASP A 20 0.16 0.14 2.01
N LEU A 21 -0.77 0.44 1.09
CA LEU A 21 -1.92 -0.42 0.80
C LEU A 21 -1.46 -1.83 0.36
N GLY A 22 -0.39 -1.95 -0.42
CA GLY A 22 0.14 -3.23 -0.90
C GLY A 22 0.50 -4.20 0.23
N ASN A 23 0.95 -3.70 1.38
CA ASN A 23 1.16 -4.55 2.56
C ASN A 23 -0.16 -5.16 3.09
N VAL A 24 -1.28 -4.46 2.95
CA VAL A 24 -2.58 -4.85 3.51
C VAL A 24 -3.31 -5.84 2.63
N TRP A 25 -3.37 -5.65 1.31
CA TRP A 25 -4.16 -6.53 0.43
C TRP A 25 -3.32 -7.40 -0.51
N ARG A 26 -2.20 -6.89 -1.03
CA ARG A 26 -1.38 -7.64 -2.01
C ARG A 26 -0.58 -8.75 -1.34
N PHE A 27 0.09 -8.47 -0.22
CA PHE A 27 0.88 -9.50 0.47
C PHE A 27 0.03 -10.71 0.88
N PRO A 28 -1.13 -10.55 1.55
CA PRO A 28 -1.92 -11.71 1.96
C PRO A 28 -2.43 -12.52 0.76
N TYR A 29 -2.84 -11.84 -0.31
CA TYR A 29 -3.31 -12.48 -1.54
C TYR A 29 -2.22 -13.32 -2.22
N ILE A 30 -1.02 -12.76 -2.41
CA ILE A 30 0.12 -13.47 -3.01
C ILE A 30 0.59 -14.61 -2.10
N CYS A 31 0.65 -14.38 -0.79
CA CYS A 31 1.01 -15.40 0.19
C CYS A 31 0.11 -16.63 0.07
N TYR A 32 -1.20 -16.41 0.04
CA TYR A 32 -2.18 -17.48 -0.15
C TYR A 32 -2.02 -18.21 -1.50
N GLN A 33 -1.92 -17.47 -2.62
CA GLN A 33 -1.82 -18.09 -3.95
C GLN A 33 -0.56 -18.96 -4.13
N ASN A 34 0.52 -18.59 -3.43
CA ASN A 34 1.84 -19.20 -3.58
C ASN A 34 2.19 -20.20 -2.47
N GLY A 35 1.18 -20.85 -1.90
CA GLY A 35 1.36 -21.96 -0.96
C GLY A 35 1.19 -21.58 0.51
N GLY A 36 0.50 -20.48 0.79
CA GLY A 36 0.15 -20.04 2.14
C GLY A 36 1.38 -19.84 3.01
N GLY A 37 1.42 -20.50 4.17
CA GLY A 37 2.53 -20.41 5.11
C GLY A 37 3.91 -20.78 4.53
N ALA A 38 3.95 -21.62 3.47
CA ALA A 38 5.21 -21.99 2.81
C ALA A 38 5.88 -20.78 2.12
N PHE A 39 5.09 -19.83 1.62
CA PHE A 39 5.56 -18.61 0.94
C PHE A 39 6.43 -17.71 1.82
N LEU A 40 6.31 -17.81 3.15
CA LEU A 40 7.11 -17.03 4.08
C LEU A 40 8.61 -17.33 3.96
N ILE A 41 8.99 -18.54 3.55
CA ILE A 41 10.39 -18.94 3.36
C ILE A 41 11.04 -18.16 2.21
N PRO A 42 10.55 -18.25 0.95
CA PRO A 42 11.13 -17.48 -0.15
C PRO A 42 11.01 -15.98 0.10
N TYR A 43 9.94 -15.50 0.74
CA TYR A 43 9.80 -14.09 1.11
C TYR A 43 10.91 -13.60 2.05
N ILE A 44 11.21 -14.33 3.13
CA ILE A 44 12.28 -13.97 4.07
C ILE A 44 13.66 -14.07 3.41
N ILE A 45 13.91 -15.11 2.60
CA ILE A 45 15.17 -15.27 1.87
C ILE A 45 15.38 -14.08 0.92
N MET A 46 14.37 -13.73 0.13
CA MET A 46 14.45 -12.59 -0.80
C MET A 46 14.57 -11.25 -0.06
N ALA A 47 14.00 -11.13 1.15
CA ALA A 47 14.22 -9.96 2.00
C ALA A 47 15.66 -9.84 2.49
N ILE A 48 16.26 -10.93 2.96
CA ILE A 48 17.63 -10.92 3.49
C ILE A 48 18.65 -10.67 2.39
N PHE A 49 18.51 -11.32 1.23
CA PHE A 49 19.52 -11.25 0.17
C PHE A 49 19.27 -10.16 -0.86
N GLY A 50 18.03 -9.72 -1.06
CA GLY A 50 17.67 -8.71 -2.05
C GLY A 50 17.21 -7.40 -1.42
N GLY A 51 16.12 -7.45 -0.66
CA GLY A 51 15.44 -6.27 -0.13
C GLY A 51 16.29 -5.42 0.80
N ILE A 52 16.76 -6.01 1.91
CA ILE A 52 17.51 -5.31 2.97
C ILE A 52 18.83 -4.72 2.45
N PRO A 53 19.65 -5.45 1.66
CA PRO A 53 20.90 -4.89 1.13
C PRO A 53 20.68 -3.66 0.24
N LEU A 54 19.70 -3.72 -0.67
CA LEU A 54 19.38 -2.58 -1.55
C LEU A 54 18.84 -1.38 -0.77
N PHE A 55 17.94 -1.65 0.19
CA PHE A 55 17.35 -0.64 1.06
C PHE A 55 18.40 0.09 1.90
N TYR A 56 19.29 -0.68 2.55
CA TYR A 56 20.38 -0.12 3.34
C TYR A 56 21.38 0.66 2.47
N MET A 57 21.75 0.11 1.31
CA MET A 57 22.67 0.77 0.38
C MET A 57 22.15 2.15 -0.03
N GLU A 58 20.88 2.27 -0.40
CA GLU A 58 20.30 3.56 -0.80
C GLU A 58 20.26 4.57 0.36
N LEU A 59 19.87 4.12 1.57
CA LEU A 59 19.89 4.96 2.76
C LEU A 59 21.31 5.45 3.09
N ALA A 60 22.30 4.56 3.03
CA ALA A 60 23.70 4.90 3.28
C ALA A 60 24.24 5.91 2.25
N LEU A 61 23.95 5.69 0.96
CA LEU A 61 24.32 6.61 -0.12
C LEU A 61 23.70 8.00 0.07
N GLY A 62 22.41 8.05 0.41
CA GLY A 62 21.70 9.30 0.68
C GLY A 62 22.28 10.06 1.87
N GLN A 63 22.52 9.37 2.99
CA GLN A 63 23.08 9.96 4.20
C GLN A 63 24.52 10.45 4.01
N TYR A 64 25.35 9.69 3.29
CA TYR A 64 26.76 10.04 3.05
C TYR A 64 26.92 11.23 2.11
N HIS A 65 26.29 11.20 0.94
CA HIS A 65 26.48 12.25 -0.06
C HIS A 65 25.64 13.50 0.17
N ARG A 66 24.53 13.38 0.91
CA ARG A 66 23.57 14.47 1.19
C ARG A 66 23.15 15.25 -0.05
N ASN A 67 22.96 14.54 -1.16
CA ASN A 67 22.48 15.05 -2.45
C ASN A 67 21.07 14.51 -2.76
N GLY A 68 20.42 14.98 -3.83
CA GLY A 68 19.15 14.42 -4.30
C GLY A 68 19.36 13.34 -5.36
N CYS A 69 18.28 12.70 -5.80
CA CYS A 69 18.31 11.58 -6.77
C CYS A 69 18.96 11.93 -8.12
N ILE A 70 18.94 13.20 -8.57
CA ILE A 70 19.63 13.64 -9.79
C ILE A 70 21.07 14.10 -9.50
N SER A 71 21.26 14.89 -8.44
CA SER A 71 22.54 15.55 -8.17
C SER A 71 23.59 14.62 -7.56
N ILE A 72 23.19 13.47 -7.02
CA ILE A 72 24.12 12.46 -6.50
C ILE A 72 24.96 11.83 -7.61
N TRP A 73 24.36 11.56 -8.78
CA TRP A 73 25.04 10.91 -9.91
C TRP A 73 26.18 11.75 -10.48
N ARG A 74 26.15 13.08 -10.33
CA ARG A 74 27.30 13.94 -10.71
C ARG A 74 28.56 13.62 -9.90
N LYS A 75 28.41 13.13 -8.66
CA LYS A 75 29.52 12.78 -7.76
C LYS A 75 29.91 11.30 -7.85
N ILE A 76 28.96 10.42 -8.16
CA ILE A 76 29.21 8.97 -8.28
C ILE A 76 29.66 8.62 -9.70
N CYS A 77 28.79 8.82 -10.69
CA CYS A 77 29.06 8.48 -12.08
C CYS A 77 28.18 9.34 -13.01
N PRO A 78 28.73 10.41 -13.63
CA PRO A 78 27.95 11.38 -14.39
C PRO A 78 27.14 10.81 -15.57
N ILE A 79 27.60 9.71 -16.18
CA ILE A 79 26.88 9.01 -17.26
C ILE A 79 25.49 8.52 -16.82
N PHE A 80 25.34 8.16 -15.54
CA PHE A 80 24.10 7.65 -14.96
C PHE A 80 23.17 8.74 -14.41
N LYS A 81 23.44 10.02 -14.69
CA LYS A 81 22.55 11.12 -14.28
C LYS A 81 21.11 10.96 -14.79
N GLY A 82 20.90 10.25 -15.90
CA GLY A 82 19.59 9.90 -16.44
C GLY A 82 18.70 9.11 -15.48
N ILE A 83 19.27 8.33 -14.55
CA ILE A 83 18.50 7.55 -13.56
C ILE A 83 17.60 8.46 -12.73
N GLY A 84 18.12 9.62 -12.27
CA GLY A 84 17.33 10.55 -11.48
C GLY A 84 16.13 11.15 -12.24
N PHE A 85 16.27 11.39 -13.54
CA PHE A 85 15.15 11.86 -14.38
C PHE A 85 14.13 10.76 -14.65
N ALA A 86 14.59 9.52 -14.86
CA ALA A 86 13.72 8.36 -15.01
C ALA A 86 12.86 8.14 -13.76
N ILE A 87 13.45 8.26 -12.55
CA ILE A 87 12.73 8.20 -11.27
C ILE A 87 11.61 9.25 -11.23
N CYS A 88 11.88 10.51 -11.60
CA CYS A 88 10.84 11.54 -11.61
C CYS A 88 9.65 11.22 -12.55
N ILE A 89 9.91 10.58 -13.70
CA ILE A 89 8.85 10.15 -14.62
C ILE A 89 8.06 8.98 -14.03
N ILE A 90 8.74 8.01 -13.43
CA ILE A 90 8.10 6.88 -12.74
C ILE A 90 7.22 7.39 -11.60
N ASP A 91 7.72 8.30 -10.77
CA ASP A 91 6.99 8.90 -9.65
C ASP A 91 5.75 9.67 -10.13
N LEU A 92 5.81 10.31 -11.30
CA LEU A 92 4.64 10.97 -11.91
C LEU A 92 3.55 9.96 -12.28
N TYR A 93 3.92 8.82 -12.87
CA TYR A 93 2.97 7.75 -13.17
C TYR A 93 2.43 7.09 -11.90
N VAL A 94 3.27 6.86 -10.90
CA VAL A 94 2.85 6.31 -9.60
C VAL A 94 1.87 7.26 -8.92
N ALA A 95 2.18 8.56 -8.90
CA ALA A 95 1.31 9.57 -8.30
C ALA A 95 -0.05 9.67 -8.99
N SER A 96 -0.16 9.41 -10.29
CA SER A 96 -1.45 9.52 -10.99
C SER A 96 -2.45 8.45 -10.52
N TYR A 97 -2.05 7.18 -10.42
CA TYR A 97 -2.98 6.12 -10.02
C TYR A 97 -3.12 5.94 -8.50
N TYR A 98 -2.04 6.11 -7.71
CA TYR A 98 -2.12 5.93 -6.26
C TYR A 98 -3.05 6.94 -5.60
N ASN A 99 -3.02 8.20 -6.04
CA ASN A 99 -3.93 9.22 -5.51
C ASN A 99 -5.39 8.95 -5.90
N THR A 100 -5.65 8.31 -7.05
CA THR A 100 -7.00 7.88 -7.43
C THR A 100 -7.53 6.78 -6.51
N ILE A 101 -6.69 5.80 -6.13
CA ILE A 101 -7.08 4.76 -5.16
C ILE A 101 -7.42 5.40 -3.81
N MET A 102 -6.61 6.36 -3.35
CA MET A 102 -6.92 7.13 -2.14
C MET A 102 -8.24 7.91 -2.28
N ALA A 103 -8.56 8.43 -3.47
CA ALA A 103 -9.82 9.13 -3.71
C ALA A 103 -11.03 8.19 -3.60
N TRP A 104 -10.91 6.95 -4.08
CA TRP A 104 -11.93 5.92 -3.86
C TRP A 104 -12.12 5.65 -2.37
N ALA A 105 -11.03 5.42 -1.63
CA ALA A 105 -11.10 5.18 -0.18
C ALA A 105 -11.70 6.36 0.58
N PHE A 106 -11.36 7.60 0.20
CA PHE A 106 -11.95 8.80 0.80
C PHE A 106 -13.45 8.93 0.48
N TYR A 107 -13.86 8.57 -0.74
CA TYR A 107 -15.28 8.51 -1.09
C TYR A 107 -16.04 7.47 -0.26
N TYR A 108 -15.44 6.29 -0.02
CA TYR A 108 -15.96 5.29 0.92
C TYR A 108 -16.06 5.83 2.34
N LEU A 109 -15.04 6.55 2.83
CA LEU A 109 -15.04 7.16 4.16
C LEU A 109 -16.21 8.14 4.33
N VAL A 110 -16.40 9.06 3.37
CA VAL A 110 -17.52 10.03 3.41
C VAL A 110 -18.87 9.32 3.34
N SER A 111 -18.97 8.28 2.51
CA SER A 111 -20.19 7.49 2.35
C SER A 111 -20.48 6.59 3.56
N SER A 112 -19.52 6.41 4.48
CA SER A 112 -19.68 5.60 5.70
C SER A 112 -20.32 6.37 6.87
N PHE A 113 -20.53 7.70 6.74
CA PHE A 113 -21.17 8.51 7.78
C PHE A 113 -22.71 8.37 7.83
N THR A 114 -23.27 7.40 7.12
CA THR A 114 -24.71 7.07 7.16
C THR A 114 -24.97 5.94 8.17
N ALA A 115 -26.13 5.98 8.84
CA ALA A 115 -26.52 4.95 9.81
C ALA A 115 -26.64 3.54 9.17
N GLN A 116 -27.13 3.48 7.93
CA GLN A 116 -27.10 2.27 7.11
C GLN A 116 -26.07 2.46 6.00
N LEU A 117 -25.13 1.53 5.90
CA LEU A 117 -24.05 1.60 4.91
C LEU A 117 -24.61 1.38 3.49
N PRO A 118 -24.22 2.17 2.48
CA PRO A 118 -24.81 2.10 1.14
C PRO A 118 -24.66 0.75 0.42
N TRP A 119 -23.64 -0.02 0.76
CA TRP A 119 -23.36 -1.35 0.19
C TRP A 119 -24.04 -2.51 0.94
N THR A 120 -24.95 -2.24 1.88
CA THR A 120 -25.68 -3.29 2.62
C THR A 120 -27.03 -3.64 2.02
N SER A 121 -27.61 -2.77 1.19
CA SER A 121 -28.95 -2.94 0.60
C SER A 121 -28.91 -2.89 -0.93
N CYS A 122 -29.87 -3.59 -1.55
CA CYS A 122 -30.09 -3.55 -3.00
C CYS A 122 -31.11 -2.48 -3.43
N THR A 123 -31.59 -1.61 -2.53
CA THR A 123 -32.67 -0.63 -2.80
C THR A 123 -32.20 0.73 -3.30
N ASN A 124 -30.92 0.88 -3.67
CA ASN A 124 -30.35 2.15 -4.08
C ASN A 124 -30.54 2.43 -5.59
N ALA A 125 -30.43 3.70 -5.97
CA ALA A 125 -30.65 4.16 -7.35
C ALA A 125 -29.65 3.60 -8.37
N TRP A 126 -28.46 3.18 -7.94
CA TRP A 126 -27.42 2.63 -8.81
C TRP A 126 -27.54 1.12 -9.03
N ASN A 127 -28.35 0.43 -8.22
CA ASN A 127 -28.44 -1.03 -8.25
C ASN A 127 -29.26 -1.53 -9.44
N THR A 128 -28.88 -2.68 -9.98
CA THR A 128 -29.63 -3.37 -11.04
C THR A 128 -30.58 -4.44 -10.49
N GLY A 129 -31.43 -5.00 -11.37
CA GLY A 129 -32.26 -6.16 -11.05
C GLY A 129 -31.46 -7.44 -10.72
N ASN A 130 -30.15 -7.44 -10.96
CA ASN A 130 -29.26 -8.55 -10.65
C ASN A 130 -28.68 -8.48 -9.23
N CYS A 131 -28.92 -7.40 -8.49
CA CYS A 131 -28.43 -7.24 -7.12
C CYS A 131 -29.12 -8.24 -6.19
N THR A 132 -28.33 -9.09 -5.55
CA THR A 132 -28.82 -10.08 -4.58
C THR A 132 -28.15 -9.87 -3.22
N ASN A 133 -28.97 -9.71 -2.17
CA ASN A 133 -28.48 -9.49 -0.81
C ASN A 133 -28.41 -10.80 -0.03
N TYR A 134 -27.23 -11.10 0.53
CA TYR A 134 -26.95 -12.28 1.35
C TYR A 134 -27.83 -12.39 2.60
N PHE A 135 -28.26 -11.27 3.19
CA PHE A 135 -28.93 -11.25 4.50
C PHE A 135 -30.46 -11.37 4.44
N SER A 136 -31.08 -11.26 3.26
CA SER A 136 -32.54 -11.11 3.19
C SER A 136 -33.31 -12.43 3.14
N LYS A 137 -32.75 -13.53 2.61
CA LYS A 137 -33.44 -14.83 2.48
C LYS A 137 -32.46 -16.00 2.50
N ASP A 138 -32.76 -17.05 3.25
CA ASP A 138 -31.93 -18.27 3.33
C ASP A 138 -31.96 -19.10 2.03
N ASN A 139 -32.98 -18.93 1.19
CA ASN A 139 -33.16 -19.64 -0.09
C ASN A 139 -32.85 -18.74 -1.29
N VAL A 140 -31.63 -18.20 -1.38
CA VAL A 140 -31.18 -17.44 -2.56
C VAL A 140 -30.26 -18.31 -3.41
N SER A 141 -30.74 -18.68 -4.61
CA SER A 141 -29.90 -19.32 -5.62
C SER A 141 -29.08 -18.26 -6.36
N TRP A 142 -27.76 -18.36 -6.28
CA TRP A 142 -26.87 -17.51 -7.06
C TRP A 142 -26.86 -17.94 -8.52
N SER A 143 -27.21 -17.01 -9.41
CA SER A 143 -27.03 -17.18 -10.86
C SER A 143 -25.67 -16.64 -11.27
N LEU A 144 -25.20 -17.02 -12.47
CA LEU A 144 -23.96 -16.49 -13.05
C LEU A 144 -23.96 -14.95 -13.17
N HIS A 145 -25.14 -14.33 -13.27
CA HIS A 145 -25.31 -12.89 -13.44
C HIS A 145 -25.65 -12.15 -12.14
N SER A 146 -25.78 -12.87 -11.02
CA SER A 146 -26.09 -12.29 -9.72
C SER A 146 -24.88 -11.53 -9.18
N ILE A 147 -25.10 -10.30 -8.71
CA ILE A 147 -24.04 -9.41 -8.21
C ILE A 147 -24.37 -9.01 -6.77
N SER A 148 -23.35 -8.86 -5.93
CA SER A 148 -23.52 -8.42 -4.55
C SER A 148 -23.76 -6.91 -4.44
N PRO A 149 -24.46 -6.41 -3.40
CA PRO A 149 -24.66 -4.96 -3.23
C PRO A 149 -23.35 -4.18 -3.08
N ALA A 150 -22.31 -4.79 -2.52
CA ALA A 150 -20.98 -4.17 -2.40
C ALA A 150 -20.25 -4.06 -3.74
N GLU A 151 -20.35 -5.10 -4.56
CA GLU A 151 -19.80 -5.09 -5.92
C GLU A 151 -20.55 -4.10 -6.82
N GLU A 152 -21.88 -4.03 -6.75
CA GLU A 152 -22.69 -3.03 -7.45
C GLU A 152 -22.34 -1.60 -7.00
N PHE A 153 -22.16 -1.39 -5.70
CA PHE A 153 -21.72 -0.08 -5.18
C PHE A 153 -20.36 0.31 -5.74
N TYR A 154 -19.36 -0.57 -5.69
CA TYR A 154 -18.03 -0.26 -6.20
C TYR A 154 -18.03 0.00 -7.72
N THR A 155 -18.65 -0.90 -8.48
CA THR A 155 -18.64 -0.84 -9.95
C THR A 155 -19.51 0.28 -10.51
N ARG A 156 -20.73 0.47 -9.99
CA ARG A 156 -21.71 1.38 -10.58
C ARG A 156 -21.73 2.76 -9.92
N GLN A 157 -21.52 2.85 -8.61
CA GLN A 157 -21.59 4.13 -7.90
C GLN A 157 -20.23 4.80 -7.76
N VAL A 158 -19.22 4.07 -7.27
CA VAL A 158 -17.87 4.64 -7.04
C VAL A 158 -17.11 4.81 -8.35
N LEU A 159 -16.89 3.71 -9.08
CA LEU A 159 -16.11 3.73 -10.33
C LEU A 159 -16.93 4.25 -11.52
N GLN A 160 -18.24 4.01 -11.52
CA GLN A 160 -19.12 4.28 -12.67
C GLN A 160 -18.65 3.59 -13.96
N VAL A 161 -18.01 2.41 -13.84
CA VAL A 161 -17.38 1.70 -14.96
C VAL A 161 -18.38 1.25 -16.04
N HIS A 162 -19.64 1.08 -15.66
CA HIS A 162 -20.73 0.78 -16.60
C HIS A 162 -21.00 1.89 -17.64
N ARG A 163 -20.39 3.06 -17.50
CA ARG A 163 -20.46 4.17 -18.47
C ARG A 163 -19.34 4.13 -19.52
N SER A 164 -18.35 3.27 -19.34
CA SER A 164 -17.21 3.08 -20.26
C SER A 164 -17.32 1.73 -20.95
N ASN A 165 -16.98 1.66 -22.24
CA ASN A 165 -17.03 0.42 -23.02
C ASN A 165 -15.67 -0.27 -23.13
N GLY A 166 -14.59 0.36 -22.65
CA GLY A 166 -13.24 -0.18 -22.68
C GLY A 166 -12.18 0.92 -22.57
N LEU A 167 -10.93 0.59 -22.88
CA LEU A 167 -9.83 1.57 -22.88
C LEU A 167 -9.97 2.62 -23.98
N ASP A 168 -10.64 2.29 -25.08
CA ASP A 168 -10.88 3.20 -26.21
C ASP A 168 -11.96 4.25 -25.89
N ASP A 169 -12.87 3.93 -24.96
CA ASP A 169 -13.96 4.80 -24.52
C ASP A 169 -14.07 4.76 -23.00
N LEU A 170 -13.30 5.64 -22.36
CA LEU A 170 -13.22 5.79 -20.90
C LEU A 170 -14.45 6.50 -20.31
N GLY A 171 -15.37 6.99 -21.15
CA GLY A 171 -16.50 7.78 -20.70
C GLY A 171 -16.10 9.15 -20.13
N GLY A 172 -16.95 9.69 -19.26
CA GLY A 172 -16.76 11.00 -18.62
C GLY A 172 -16.03 10.95 -17.28
N ILE A 173 -15.60 12.12 -16.80
CA ILE A 173 -14.95 12.25 -15.48
C ILE A 173 -16.00 12.27 -14.37
N SER A 174 -15.86 11.38 -13.38
CA SER A 174 -16.70 11.37 -12.17
C SER A 174 -16.38 12.58 -11.27
N TRP A 175 -17.31 13.53 -11.19
CA TRP A 175 -17.10 14.79 -10.43
C TRP A 175 -16.89 14.55 -8.94
N GLN A 176 -17.52 13.52 -8.37
CA GLN A 176 -17.35 13.18 -6.95
C GLN A 176 -15.90 12.75 -6.66
N LEU A 177 -15.34 11.92 -7.54
CA LEU A 177 -13.95 11.49 -7.42
C LEU A 177 -12.97 12.64 -7.68
N THR A 178 -13.29 13.55 -8.60
CA THR A 178 -12.49 14.77 -8.82
C THR A 178 -12.39 15.63 -7.58
N LEU A 179 -13.51 15.82 -6.85
CA LEU A 179 -13.49 16.56 -5.58
C LEU A 179 -12.68 15.83 -4.50
N CYS A 180 -12.83 14.51 -4.38
CA CYS A 180 -12.04 13.70 -3.45
C CYS A 180 -10.54 13.82 -3.76
N LEU A 181 -10.16 13.75 -5.04
CA LEU A 181 -8.80 13.88 -5.52
C LEU A 181 -8.23 15.28 -5.25
N LEU A 182 -9.03 16.34 -5.46
CA LEU A 182 -8.64 17.72 -5.15
C LEU A 182 -8.33 17.88 -3.66
N LEU A 183 -9.16 17.30 -2.78
CA LEU A 183 -8.92 17.32 -1.33
C LEU A 183 -7.66 16.55 -0.93
N ILE A 184 -7.39 15.40 -1.56
CA ILE A 184 -6.16 14.63 -1.33
C ILE A 184 -4.93 15.43 -1.74
N PHE A 185 -4.91 15.99 -2.94
CA PHE A 185 -3.78 16.82 -3.39
C PHE A 185 -3.59 18.06 -2.51
N THR A 186 -4.68 18.67 -2.06
CA THR A 186 -4.63 19.81 -1.13
C THR A 186 -3.98 19.39 0.19
N THR A 187 -4.36 18.25 0.74
CA THR A 187 -3.81 17.69 1.98
C THR A 187 -2.33 17.35 1.84
N VAL A 188 -1.95 16.69 0.73
CA VAL A 188 -0.55 16.35 0.41
C VAL A 188 0.27 17.63 0.24
N TYR A 189 -0.25 18.63 -0.46
CA TYR A 189 0.42 19.92 -0.66
C TYR A 189 0.74 20.59 0.68
N PHE A 190 -0.23 20.75 1.58
CA PHE A 190 0.01 21.34 2.90
C PHE A 190 0.94 20.50 3.78
N SER A 191 0.96 19.18 3.60
CA SER A 191 1.85 18.28 4.34
C SER A 191 3.32 18.46 3.92
N ILE A 192 3.57 18.76 2.64
CA ILE A 192 4.91 18.79 2.05
C ILE A 192 5.44 20.22 1.85
N TRP A 193 4.60 21.27 1.76
CA TRP A 193 5.04 22.62 1.34
C TRP A 193 6.25 23.13 2.13
N LYS A 194 6.27 22.84 3.44
CA LYS A 194 7.26 23.35 4.41
C LYS A 194 8.45 22.40 4.57
N GLY A 195 8.56 21.42 3.68
CA GLY A 195 9.61 20.42 3.62
C GLY A 195 9.50 19.35 4.70
N VAL A 196 10.66 18.77 5.03
CA VAL A 196 10.78 17.63 5.95
C VAL A 196 10.31 17.95 7.38
N LYS A 197 10.29 19.23 7.77
CA LYS A 197 9.83 19.65 9.10
C LYS A 197 8.32 19.47 9.30
N THR A 198 7.50 19.81 8.31
CA THR A 198 6.05 19.57 8.39
C THR A 198 5.70 18.13 8.07
N SER A 199 6.32 17.55 7.03
CA SER A 199 6.09 16.15 6.66
C SER A 199 6.40 15.23 7.83
N GLY A 200 7.52 15.43 8.53
CA GLY A 200 7.87 14.66 9.73
C GLY A 200 6.88 14.78 10.88
N LYS A 201 6.05 15.83 10.94
CA LYS A 201 4.98 15.98 11.94
C LYS A 201 3.67 15.33 11.52
N VAL A 202 3.29 15.46 10.25
CA VAL A 202 2.11 14.78 9.70
C VAL A 202 2.25 13.25 9.82
N VAL A 203 3.46 12.74 9.57
CA VAL A 203 3.78 11.31 9.63
C VAL A 203 3.54 10.70 11.02
N TRP A 204 3.63 11.47 12.10
CA TRP A 204 3.29 10.95 13.43
C TRP A 204 1.88 10.39 13.51
N VAL A 205 0.94 10.97 12.77
CA VAL A 205 -0.43 10.46 12.68
C VAL A 205 -0.52 9.44 11.55
N THR A 206 -0.06 9.77 10.34
CA THR A 206 -0.32 8.93 9.16
C THR A 206 0.42 7.59 9.21
N ALA A 207 1.58 7.50 9.85
CA ALA A 207 2.32 6.24 9.98
C ALA A 207 1.92 5.42 11.21
N THR A 208 1.35 6.02 12.26
CA THR A 208 0.98 5.28 13.49
C THR A 208 -0.48 4.84 13.51
N PHE A 209 -1.37 5.66 12.97
CA PHE A 209 -2.81 5.37 12.94
C PHE A 209 -3.17 4.05 12.25
N PRO A 210 -2.54 3.65 11.13
CA PRO A 210 -2.78 2.34 10.52
C PRO A 210 -2.59 1.17 11.48
N TYR A 211 -1.58 1.22 12.36
CA TYR A 211 -1.33 0.15 13.34
C TYR A 211 -2.44 0.06 14.40
N ILE A 212 -3.00 1.21 14.81
CA ILE A 212 -4.14 1.25 15.74
C ILE A 212 -5.36 0.59 15.08
N ILE A 213 -5.64 0.94 13.82
CA ILE A 213 -6.76 0.37 13.08
C ILE A 213 -6.57 -1.11 12.80
N LEU A 214 -5.37 -1.54 12.37
CA LEU A 214 -5.04 -2.96 12.18
C LEU A 214 -5.23 -3.75 13.48
N PHE A 215 -4.82 -3.20 14.63
CA PHE A 215 -5.03 -3.86 15.92
C PHE A 215 -6.52 -3.99 16.28
N ILE A 216 -7.32 -2.93 16.09
CA ILE A 216 -8.77 -2.98 16.33
C ILE A 216 -9.44 -4.03 15.42
N LEU A 217 -9.09 -4.03 14.13
CA LEU A 217 -9.63 -4.99 13.17
C LEU A 217 -9.16 -6.41 13.47
N LEU A 218 -7.92 -6.60 13.92
CA LEU A 218 -7.40 -7.90 14.35
C LEU A 218 -8.20 -8.47 15.53
N VAL A 219 -8.41 -7.67 16.58
CA VAL A 219 -9.20 -8.09 17.75
C VAL A 219 -10.64 -8.39 17.32
N ARG A 220 -11.24 -7.52 16.48
CA ARG A 220 -12.58 -7.76 15.97
C ARG A 220 -12.66 -9.05 15.16
N GLY A 221 -11.75 -9.26 14.21
CA GLY A 221 -11.67 -10.45 13.37
C GLY A 221 -11.50 -11.72 14.19
N ALA A 222 -10.60 -11.71 15.17
CA ALA A 222 -10.36 -12.85 16.07
C ALA A 222 -11.59 -13.25 16.90
N THR A 223 -12.48 -12.31 17.22
CA THR A 223 -13.73 -12.58 17.97
C THR A 223 -14.89 -13.07 17.09
N LEU A 224 -14.77 -13.05 15.76
CA LEU A 224 -15.85 -13.47 14.87
C LEU A 224 -15.95 -15.01 14.79
N PRO A 225 -17.19 -15.55 14.71
CA PRO A 225 -17.40 -16.98 14.58
C PRO A 225 -16.82 -17.48 13.25
N GLY A 226 -15.98 -18.52 13.32
CA GLY A 226 -15.39 -19.15 12.13
C GLY A 226 -14.10 -18.49 11.62
N ALA A 227 -13.56 -17.45 12.30
CA ALA A 227 -12.32 -16.79 11.92
C ALA A 227 -11.11 -17.73 11.75
N TRP A 228 -11.07 -18.83 12.52
CA TRP A 228 -10.03 -19.85 12.41
C TRP A 228 -9.88 -20.44 11.01
N ARG A 229 -10.96 -20.47 10.20
CA ARG A 229 -10.93 -21.01 8.84
C ARG A 229 -10.06 -20.15 7.95
N GLY A 230 -10.20 -18.82 8.00
CA GLY A 230 -9.40 -17.90 7.21
C GLY A 230 -7.92 -17.97 7.58
N VAL A 231 -7.61 -17.98 8.88
CA VAL A 231 -6.23 -18.17 9.37
C VAL A 231 -5.64 -19.50 8.90
N LEU A 232 -6.42 -20.59 8.91
CA LEU A 232 -5.98 -21.87 8.38
C LEU A 232 -5.72 -21.78 6.87
N TYR A 233 -6.59 -21.14 6.10
CA TYR A 233 -6.37 -20.92 4.66
C TYR A 233 -5.13 -20.09 4.37
N TYR A 234 -4.84 -19.09 5.20
CA TYR A 234 -3.68 -18.22 5.06
C TYR A 234 -2.36 -18.94 5.38
N LEU A 235 -2.32 -19.73 6.46
CA LEU A 235 -1.08 -20.31 6.98
C LEU A 235 -0.86 -21.77 6.61
N LYS A 236 -1.84 -22.48 6.05
CA LYS A 236 -1.66 -23.89 5.65
C LYS A 236 -0.56 -23.97 4.59
N PRO A 237 0.58 -24.65 4.89
CA PRO A 237 1.69 -24.68 3.96
C PRO A 237 1.44 -25.70 2.85
N ASP A 238 1.64 -25.28 1.60
CA ASP A 238 1.76 -26.18 0.45
C ASP A 238 3.21 -26.19 -0.05
N TRP A 239 3.95 -27.21 0.35
CA TRP A 239 5.38 -27.34 0.04
C TRP A 239 5.65 -27.63 -1.44
N GLN A 240 4.68 -28.20 -2.17
CA GLN A 240 4.87 -28.51 -3.60
C GLN A 240 4.95 -27.23 -4.42
N LYS A 241 4.23 -26.18 -4.01
CA LYS A 241 4.27 -24.87 -4.64
C LYS A 241 5.66 -24.22 -4.62
N LEU A 242 6.48 -24.49 -3.60
CA LEU A 242 7.85 -23.91 -3.51
C LEU A 242 8.80 -24.40 -4.62
N LEU A 243 8.49 -25.51 -5.27
CA LEU A 243 9.27 -26.00 -6.41
C LEU A 243 9.04 -25.17 -7.67
N ALA A 244 7.94 -24.41 -7.74
CA ALA A 244 7.66 -23.53 -8.86
C ALA A 244 8.48 -22.25 -8.76
N THR A 245 9.22 -21.92 -9.83
CA THR A 245 10.02 -20.69 -9.91
C THR A 245 9.18 -19.42 -9.76
N GLU A 246 7.92 -19.45 -10.20
CA GLU A 246 6.97 -18.32 -10.10
C GLU A 246 6.83 -17.83 -8.65
N VAL A 247 6.79 -18.76 -7.68
CA VAL A 247 6.69 -18.43 -6.24
C VAL A 247 7.87 -17.58 -5.77
N TRP A 248 9.07 -17.86 -6.27
CA TRP A 248 10.28 -17.12 -5.92
C TRP A 248 10.34 -15.75 -6.60
N VAL A 249 9.86 -15.65 -7.84
CA VAL A 249 9.72 -14.39 -8.57
C VAL A 249 8.72 -13.48 -7.89
N ASP A 250 7.57 -14.02 -7.47
CA ASP A 250 6.54 -13.29 -6.74
C ASP A 250 7.03 -12.83 -5.36
N ALA A 251 7.78 -13.68 -4.65
CA ALA A 251 8.41 -13.31 -3.38
C ALA A 251 9.41 -12.15 -3.56
N ALA A 252 10.26 -12.22 -4.59
CA ALA A 252 11.23 -11.17 -4.91
C ALA A 252 10.54 -9.86 -5.32
N ALA A 253 9.53 -9.93 -6.18
CA ALA A 253 8.76 -8.77 -6.60
C ALA A 253 8.01 -8.15 -5.43
N GLN A 254 7.39 -8.96 -4.57
CA GLN A 254 6.65 -8.48 -3.41
C GLN A 254 7.56 -7.74 -2.43
N ILE A 255 8.73 -8.28 -2.09
CA ILE A 255 9.63 -7.59 -1.16
C ILE A 255 10.27 -6.34 -1.78
N PHE A 256 10.59 -6.37 -3.07
CA PHE A 256 11.14 -5.21 -3.78
C PHE A 256 10.14 -4.06 -3.80
N PHE A 257 8.90 -4.30 -4.23
CA PHE A 257 7.88 -3.25 -4.28
C PHE A 257 7.38 -2.83 -2.90
N SER A 258 7.47 -3.71 -1.89
CA SER A 258 7.07 -3.37 -0.51
C SER A 258 8.12 -2.53 0.21
N LEU A 259 9.42 -2.80 0.05
CA LEU A 259 10.46 -1.95 0.65
C LEU A 259 10.76 -0.70 -0.19
N GLY A 260 10.51 -0.74 -1.49
CA GLY A 260 10.71 0.38 -2.41
C GLY A 260 12.16 0.89 -2.55
N PRO A 261 13.22 0.05 -2.58
CA PRO A 261 14.55 0.55 -2.90
C PRO A 261 14.66 0.93 -4.38
N GLY A 262 15.47 1.94 -4.69
CA GLY A 262 15.74 2.43 -6.03
C GLY A 262 14.78 3.53 -6.52
N PHE A 263 13.76 3.89 -5.73
CA PHE A 263 12.81 4.97 -6.07
C PHE A 263 13.32 6.36 -5.68
N GLY A 264 14.50 6.50 -5.07
CA GLY A 264 15.08 7.81 -4.73
C GLY A 264 14.45 8.50 -3.53
N VAL A 265 13.32 7.99 -3.00
CA VAL A 265 12.64 8.52 -1.80
C VAL A 265 13.49 8.27 -0.55
N LEU A 266 14.01 7.04 -0.39
CA LEU A 266 14.91 6.68 0.72
C LEU A 266 16.17 7.53 0.68
N LEU A 267 16.76 7.70 -0.51
CA LEU A 267 17.90 8.58 -0.74
C LEU A 267 17.60 10.03 -0.34
N ALA A 268 16.44 10.55 -0.77
CA ALA A 268 16.01 11.90 -0.43
C ALA A 268 15.82 12.05 1.09
N TYR A 269 15.13 11.14 1.77
CA TYR A 269 14.93 11.19 3.23
C TYR A 269 16.25 11.10 4.00
N ALA A 270 17.14 10.18 3.62
CA ALA A 270 18.44 10.00 4.25
C ALA A 270 19.36 11.22 4.08
N SER A 271 19.22 11.97 2.97
CA SER A 271 20.04 13.16 2.71
C SER A 271 19.84 14.32 3.69
N TYR A 272 18.71 14.36 4.40
CA TYR A 272 18.41 15.29 5.49
C TYR A 272 18.84 14.76 6.86
N ASN A 273 19.41 13.55 6.95
CA ASN A 273 19.85 12.98 8.21
C ASN A 273 21.24 13.50 8.63
N LYS A 274 21.59 13.30 9.90
CA LYS A 274 22.92 13.60 10.44
C LYS A 274 23.92 12.57 9.93
N PHE A 275 25.15 13.01 9.65
CA PHE A 275 26.19 12.14 9.09
C PHE A 275 26.54 10.94 9.98
N HIS A 276 26.61 11.16 11.30
CA HIS A 276 26.93 10.12 12.29
C HIS A 276 25.69 9.34 12.79
N ASN A 277 24.53 9.48 12.15
CA ASN A 277 23.37 8.67 12.53
C ASN A 277 23.57 7.20 12.13
N ASN A 278 23.15 6.26 12.97
CA ASN A 278 23.24 4.84 12.65
C ASN A 278 22.13 4.42 11.66
N CYS A 279 22.38 4.58 10.37
CA CYS A 279 21.45 4.18 9.31
C CYS A 279 21.31 2.66 9.17
N TYR A 280 22.26 1.86 9.66
CA TYR A 280 22.18 0.39 9.61
C TYR A 280 21.05 -0.14 10.49
N GLN A 281 20.99 0.33 11.75
CA GLN A 281 19.87 -0.01 12.63
C GLN A 281 18.54 0.51 12.08
N ASP A 282 18.52 1.72 11.53
CA ASP A 282 17.29 2.31 11.00
C ASP A 282 16.76 1.50 9.81
N ALA A 283 17.66 1.04 8.92
CA ALA A 283 17.31 0.17 7.80
C ALA A 283 16.76 -1.18 8.29
N LEU A 284 17.47 -1.86 9.19
CA LEU A 284 17.08 -3.18 9.69
C LEU A 284 15.72 -3.14 10.40
N VAL A 285 15.52 -2.15 11.28
CA VAL A 285 14.25 -1.97 12.00
C VAL A 285 13.12 -1.68 11.02
N THR A 286 13.34 -0.78 10.06
CA THR A 286 12.28 -0.42 9.10
C THR A 286 11.88 -1.60 8.22
N SER A 287 12.85 -2.35 7.69
CA SER A 287 12.55 -3.53 6.89
C SER A 287 11.84 -4.62 7.69
N THR A 288 12.23 -4.82 8.96
CA THR A 288 11.58 -5.78 9.85
C THR A 288 10.14 -5.36 10.14
N VAL A 289 9.92 -4.09 10.50
CA VAL A 289 8.58 -3.54 10.74
C VAL A 289 7.71 -3.72 9.51
N ASN A 290 8.20 -3.38 8.31
CA ASN A 290 7.47 -3.57 7.06
C ASN A 290 7.03 -5.04 6.84
N CYS A 291 7.94 -6.00 7.04
CA CYS A 291 7.63 -7.43 6.88
C CYS A 291 6.61 -7.90 7.92
N VAL A 292 6.78 -7.51 9.19
CA VAL A 292 5.86 -7.86 10.29
C VAL A 292 4.48 -7.24 10.06
N THR A 293 4.41 -5.99 9.60
CA THR A 293 3.15 -5.32 9.28
C THR A 293 2.40 -6.05 8.16
N SER A 294 3.12 -6.50 7.13
CA SER A 294 2.54 -7.30 6.05
C SER A 294 1.98 -8.63 6.58
N PHE A 295 2.75 -9.32 7.42
CA PHE A 295 2.35 -10.58 8.03
C PHE A 295 1.11 -10.41 8.92
N VAL A 296 1.09 -9.40 9.79
CA VAL A 296 -0.06 -9.08 10.66
C VAL A 296 -1.28 -8.67 9.85
N SER A 297 -1.10 -7.88 8.80
CA SER A 297 -2.20 -7.50 7.90
C SER A 297 -2.85 -8.72 7.24
N GLY A 298 -2.08 -9.79 6.99
CA GLY A 298 -2.63 -11.07 6.55
C GLY A 298 -3.65 -11.67 7.50
N PHE A 299 -3.42 -11.64 8.82
CA PHE A 299 -4.40 -12.06 9.82
C PHE A 299 -5.61 -11.13 9.93
N VAL A 300 -5.46 -9.86 9.55
CA VAL A 300 -6.58 -8.91 9.58
C VAL A 300 -7.53 -9.16 8.39
N ILE A 301 -6.99 -9.62 7.26
CA ILE A 301 -7.76 -9.88 6.04
C ILE A 301 -8.38 -11.29 6.02
N PHE A 302 -7.64 -12.32 6.48
CA PHE A 302 -8.06 -13.72 6.49
C PHE A 302 -8.62 -14.14 7.86
#